data_AF-A0A815JN25-F1
#
_entry.id   AF-A0A815JN25-F1
#
_cell.length_a   1.000
_cell.length_b   1.000
_cell.length_c   1.000
_cell.angle_alpha   90.00
_cell.angle_beta   90.00
_cell.angle_gamma   90.00
#
_symmetry.space_group_name_H-M   'P 1'
#
loop_
_entity.id
_entity.type
_entity.pdbx_description
1 polymer ?
#
loop_
_entity_poly.entity_id
_entity_poly.type
_entity_poly.pdbx_seq_one_letter_code
_entity_poly.pdbx_strand_id
1 'polypeptide(L)'
;MNLYSRLVRTIDIDLRYIEQVREKMPFIQYRRRDLCTLMSPTTIIVPIDDKNEEKIVWGQLEIRRNQIFLRSRLRLAFVNKKTGYVVVSPFHCVEQFSQLNRE
;
A
#
# COMPACT_ATOMS: atom_id res chain seq x y z
N MET A 1 -4.05 -45.47 25.30
CA MET A 1 -4.50 -44.90 24.01
C MET A 1 -5.46 -43.76 24.33
N ASN A 2 -5.15 -42.55 23.84
CA ASN A 2 -5.95 -41.32 23.60
C ASN A 2 -7.18 -41.05 24.52
N LEU A 3 -7.40 -39.83 25.01
CA LEU A 3 -8.02 -38.77 24.21
C LEU A 3 -7.91 -37.41 24.94
N TYR A 4 -6.93 -36.59 24.59
CA TYR A 4 -7.01 -35.14 24.80
C TYR A 4 -7.64 -34.51 23.56
N SER A 5 -8.96 -34.57 23.44
CA SER A 5 -9.68 -33.80 22.42
C SER A 5 -9.73 -32.34 22.86
N ARG A 6 -8.85 -31.50 22.31
CA ARG A 6 -8.99 -30.04 22.39
C ARG A 6 -10.38 -29.67 21.87
N LEU A 7 -11.17 -28.98 22.70
CA LEU A 7 -12.43 -28.36 22.28
C LEU A 7 -12.12 -27.31 21.20
N VAL A 8 -12.34 -27.68 19.94
CA VAL A 8 -12.30 -26.73 18.82
C VAL A 8 -13.67 -26.08 18.71
N ARG A 9 -13.72 -24.75 18.80
CA ARG A 9 -14.92 -23.96 18.52
C ARG A 9 -14.77 -23.34 17.14
N THR A 10 -15.75 -23.56 16.28
CA THR A 10 -15.84 -22.95 14.96
C THR A 10 -16.85 -21.81 14.99
N ILE A 11 -16.55 -20.75 14.23
CA ILE A 11 -17.45 -19.62 14.00
C ILE A 11 -17.53 -19.42 12.50
N ASP A 12 -18.76 -19.30 12.00
CA ASP A 12 -18.99 -18.96 10.60
C ASP A 12 -18.99 -17.44 10.44
N ILE A 13 -18.08 -16.96 9.60
CA ILE A 13 -17.95 -15.54 9.29
C ILE A 13 -18.67 -15.28 7.97
N ASP A 14 -19.72 -14.46 8.01
CA ASP A 14 -20.42 -14.02 6.79
C ASP A 14 -19.82 -12.71 6.26
N LEU A 15 -19.13 -12.80 5.13
CA LEU A 15 -18.53 -11.64 4.46
C LEU A 15 -19.59 -10.71 3.84
N ARG A 16 -20.75 -11.24 3.44
CA ARG A 16 -21.84 -10.43 2.86
C ARG A 16 -22.45 -9.52 3.90
N TYR A 17 -22.60 -10.01 5.14
CA TYR A 17 -23.06 -9.18 6.25
C TYR A 17 -22.09 -8.01 6.50
N ILE A 18 -20.78 -8.25 6.45
CA ILE A 18 -19.75 -7.20 6.61
C ILE A 18 -19.88 -6.14 5.50
N GLU A 19 -20.11 -6.55 4.25
CA GLU A 19 -20.35 -5.64 3.14
C GLU A 19 -21.59 -4.77 3.37
N GLN A 20 -22.72 -5.37 3.74
CA GLN A 20 -23.95 -4.65 4.06
C GLN A 20 -23.78 -3.63 5.19
N VAL A 21 -23.03 -3.98 6.24
CA VAL A 21 -22.71 -3.06 7.33
C VAL A 21 -21.86 -1.90 6.83
N ARG A 22 -20.84 -2.16 6.01
CA ARG A 22 -19.97 -1.11 5.45
C ARG A 22 -20.71 -0.16 4.51
N GLU A 23 -21.70 -0.65 3.78
CA GLU A 23 -22.56 0.17 2.92
C GLU A 23 -23.50 1.05 3.74
N LYS A 24 -24.17 0.48 4.75
CA LYS A 24 -25.11 1.22 5.61
C LYS A 24 -24.40 2.20 6.55
N MET A 25 -23.18 1.90 6.95
CA MET A 25 -22.39 2.69 7.89
C MET A 25 -20.97 2.92 7.36
N PRO A 26 -20.79 3.83 6.37
CA PRO A 26 -19.50 4.05 5.72
C PRO A 26 -18.57 4.95 6.56
N PHE A 27 -18.30 4.55 7.81
CA PHE A 27 -17.49 5.32 8.77
C PHE A 27 -16.12 5.73 8.22
N ILE A 28 -15.50 4.89 7.40
CA ILE A 28 -14.20 5.17 6.76
C ILE A 28 -14.28 6.41 5.86
N GLN A 29 -15.41 6.63 5.19
CA GLN A 29 -15.61 7.78 4.29
C GLN A 29 -15.81 9.08 5.09
N TYR A 30 -16.41 9.00 6.28
CA TYR A 30 -16.60 10.15 7.18
C TYR A 30 -15.36 10.55 7.98
N ARG A 31 -14.25 9.80 7.83
CA ARG A 31 -13.00 10.14 8.50
C ARG A 31 -12.41 11.44 7.94
N ARG A 32 -12.23 12.43 8.80
CA ARG A 32 -11.49 13.67 8.52
C ARG A 32 -10.00 13.40 8.32
N ARG A 33 -9.60 13.05 7.09
CA ARG A 33 -8.20 12.80 6.71
C ARG A 33 -7.33 14.05 6.80
N ASP A 34 -7.94 15.22 6.74
CA ASP A 34 -7.30 16.51 6.97
C ASP A 34 -6.88 16.69 8.44
N LEU A 35 -7.56 16.06 9.41
CA LEU A 35 -7.25 16.20 10.84
C LEU A 35 -6.52 15.00 11.42
N CYS A 36 -6.87 13.77 11.01
CA CYS A 36 -6.38 12.55 11.65
C CYS A 36 -5.70 11.63 10.65
N THR A 37 -4.40 11.85 10.45
CA THR A 37 -3.53 10.93 9.71
C THR A 37 -3.16 9.76 10.60
N LEU A 38 -3.63 8.55 10.27
CA LEU A 38 -3.04 7.33 10.84
C LEU A 38 -1.73 7.08 10.10
N MET A 39 -0.64 7.61 10.66
CA MET A 39 0.70 7.17 10.27
C MET A 39 0.93 5.79 10.86
N SER A 40 0.42 4.75 10.19
CA SER A 40 0.92 3.42 10.48
C SER A 40 2.32 3.33 9.87
N PRO A 41 3.35 2.90 10.61
CA PRO A 41 4.66 2.54 10.06
C PRO A 41 4.51 1.24 9.29
N THR A 42 3.63 1.26 8.29
CA THR A 42 3.39 0.16 7.40
C THR A 42 4.42 0.29 6.30
N THR A 43 5.65 -0.10 6.62
CA THR A 43 6.63 -0.61 5.67
C THR A 43 6.07 -1.91 5.07
N ILE A 44 4.88 -1.87 4.44
CA ILE A 44 4.55 -2.88 3.44
C ILE A 44 5.49 -2.53 2.29
N ILE A 45 6.70 -3.07 2.38
CA ILE A 45 7.59 -3.20 1.25
C ILE A 45 6.82 -4.11 0.32
N VAL A 46 6.27 -3.54 -0.74
CA VAL A 46 5.59 -4.35 -1.76
C VAL A 46 6.69 -5.21 -2.37
N PRO A 47 6.56 -6.56 -2.30
CA PRO A 47 7.61 -7.43 -2.75
C PRO A 47 7.98 -7.13 -4.20
N ILE A 48 9.27 -6.89 -4.32
CA ILE A 48 10.09 -6.74 -5.48
C ILE A 48 10.07 -7.94 -6.45
N ASP A 49 8.98 -8.40 -7.06
CA ASP A 49 9.05 -9.62 -7.89
C ASP A 49 10.07 -9.44 -9.05
N ASP A 50 11.11 -10.26 -9.04
CA ASP A 50 12.23 -10.19 -9.98
C ASP A 50 11.89 -10.82 -11.34
N LYS A 51 10.77 -11.55 -11.45
CA LYS A 51 10.35 -12.23 -12.69
C LYS A 51 9.54 -11.34 -13.62
N ASN A 52 9.00 -10.23 -13.14
CA ASN A 52 8.16 -9.34 -13.94
C ASN A 52 8.96 -8.11 -14.41
N GLU A 53 8.87 -7.82 -15.72
CA GLU A 53 9.31 -6.55 -16.30
C GLU A 53 8.36 -5.41 -15.91
N GLU A 54 8.19 -5.17 -14.61
CA GLU A 54 7.34 -4.10 -14.14
C GLU A 54 7.93 -2.74 -14.59
N LYS A 55 7.08 -1.95 -15.25
CA LYS A 55 7.36 -0.59 -15.68
C LYS A 55 6.43 0.35 -14.93
N ILE A 56 7.00 1.32 -14.23
CA ILE A 56 6.24 2.35 -13.52
C ILE A 56 6.40 3.66 -14.28
N VAL A 57 5.26 4.26 -14.63
CA VAL A 57 5.24 5.58 -15.27
C VAL A 57 5.40 6.63 -14.18
N TRP A 58 6.43 7.46 -14.32
CA TRP A 58 6.74 8.59 -13.46
C TRP A 58 6.76 9.86 -14.31
N GLY A 59 5.66 10.62 -14.29
CA GLY A 59 5.42 11.71 -15.23
C GLY A 59 5.38 11.17 -16.66
N GLN A 60 6.37 11.55 -17.46
CA GLN A 60 6.53 11.11 -18.84
C GLN A 60 7.62 10.03 -18.99
N LEU A 61 8.26 9.61 -17.90
CA LEU A 61 9.36 8.65 -17.92
C LEU A 61 8.87 7.27 -17.49
N GLU A 62 9.39 6.22 -18.14
CA GLU A 62 9.24 4.85 -17.66
C GLU A 62 10.43 4.49 -16.78
N ILE A 63 10.15 4.18 -15.51
CA ILE A 63 11.12 3.63 -14.58
C ILE A 63 11.02 2.11 -14.65
N ARG A 64 12.15 1.47 -14.98
CA ARG A 64 12.23 0.02 -15.03
C ARG A 64 12.42 -0.55 -13.63
N ARG A 65 11.88 -1.75 -13.41
CA ARG A 65 12.03 -2.54 -12.18
C ARG A 65 13.45 -2.54 -11.58
N ASN A 66 14.48 -2.71 -12.41
CA ASN A 66 15.88 -2.78 -11.95
C ASN A 66 16.42 -1.46 -11.38
N GLN A 67 15.74 -0.34 -11.59
CA GLN A 67 16.11 0.95 -11.03
C GLN A 67 15.48 1.17 -9.65
N ILE A 68 14.50 0.34 -9.27
CA ILE A 68 13.67 0.50 -8.08
C ILE A 68 14.21 -0.41 -6.98
N PHE A 69 14.55 0.17 -5.83
CA PHE A 69 15.10 -0.57 -4.69
C PHE A 69 14.20 -0.52 -3.45
N LEU A 70 13.23 0.40 -3.42
CA LEU A 70 12.21 0.46 -2.37
C LEU A 70 10.86 0.80 -2.97
N ARG A 71 9.83 0.06 -2.58
CA ARG A 71 8.45 0.34 -2.96
C ARG A 71 7.52 0.11 -1.79
N SER A 72 6.63 1.06 -1.58
CA SER A 72 5.48 0.92 -0.69
C SER A 72 4.18 1.13 -1.47
N ARG A 73 3.04 1.06 -0.79
CA ARG A 73 1.75 1.35 -1.41
C ARG A 73 1.65 2.78 -1.97
N LEU A 74 2.32 3.75 -1.35
CA LEU A 74 2.16 5.17 -1.66
C LEU A 74 3.44 5.82 -2.20
N ARG A 75 4.60 5.17 -2.07
CA ARG A 75 5.92 5.76 -2.33
C ARG A 75 6.82 4.79 -3.08
N LEU A 76 7.70 5.35 -3.88
CA LEU A 76 8.70 4.67 -4.69
C LEU A 76 10.07 5.31 -4.43
N ALA A 77 11.12 4.48 -4.33
CA ALA A 77 12.49 4.96 -4.39
C ALA A 77 13.28 4.22 -5.47
N PHE A 78 14.00 4.99 -6.29
CA PHE A 78 14.73 4.48 -7.44
C PHE A 78 16.04 5.25 -7.68
N VAL A 79 16.98 4.61 -8.35
CA VAL A 79 18.31 5.16 -8.62
C VAL A 79 18.28 6.11 -9.82
N ASN A 80 18.86 7.30 -9.65
CA ASN A 80 19.10 8.22 -10.75
C ASN A 80 20.34 7.77 -11.55
N LYS A 81 20.12 7.32 -12.78
CA LYS A 81 21.17 6.84 -13.68
C LYS A 81 22.27 7.88 -13.96
N LYS A 82 21.96 9.18 -13.91
CA LYS A 82 22.91 10.24 -14.26
C LYS A 82 23.82 10.67 -13.11
N THR A 83 23.33 10.61 -11.87
CA THR A 83 24.02 11.25 -10.73
C THR A 83 24.43 10.28 -9.63
N GLY A 84 23.95 9.04 -9.66
CA GLY A 84 24.18 8.08 -8.57
C GLY A 84 23.36 8.36 -7.30
N TYR A 85 22.65 9.49 -7.24
CA TYR A 85 21.70 9.78 -6.16
C TYR A 85 20.42 8.95 -6.30
N VAL A 86 19.69 8.85 -5.21
CA VAL A 86 18.37 8.20 -5.17
C VAL A 86 17.26 9.24 -5.22
N VAL A 87 16.17 8.91 -5.89
CA VAL A 87 14.96 9.72 -5.93
C VAL A 87 13.90 9.00 -5.11
N VAL A 88 13.27 9.72 -4.18
CA VAL A 88 12.07 9.26 -3.46
C VAL A 88 10.89 10.07 -3.97
N SER A 89 9.85 9.36 -4.41
CA SER A 89 8.68 9.98 -5.03
C SER A 89 7.40 9.27 -4.59
N PRO A 90 6.25 9.96 -4.57
CA PRO A 90 4.96 9.28 -4.52
C PRO A 90 4.81 8.26 -5.67
N PHE A 91 4.07 7.18 -5.42
CA PHE A 91 3.74 6.20 -6.45
C PHE A 91 2.77 6.79 -7.49
N HIS A 92 1.90 7.71 -7.07
CA HIS A 92 1.07 8.51 -7.97
C HIS A 92 1.80 9.78 -8.39
N CYS A 93 1.81 10.06 -9.70
CA CYS A 93 2.44 11.25 -10.23
C CYS A 93 1.64 12.50 -9.84
N VAL A 94 2.31 13.46 -9.19
CA VAL A 94 1.79 14.79 -8.90
C VAL A 94 2.82 15.82 -9.33
N GLU A 95 2.37 16.99 -9.77
CA GLU A 95 3.27 18.06 -10.22
C GLU A 95 3.82 18.88 -9.05
N GLN A 96 2.98 19.08 -8.03
CA GLN A 96 3.31 19.91 -6.87
C GLN A 96 3.21 19.11 -5.58
N PHE A 97 4.11 19.41 -4.65
CA PHE A 97 4.10 18.80 -3.32
C PHE A 97 2.77 19.06 -2.57
N SER A 98 2.14 20.21 -2.79
CA SER A 98 0.84 20.59 -2.23
C SER A 98 -0.32 19.68 -2.64
N GLN A 99 -0.17 18.93 -3.74
CA GLN A 99 -1.17 17.98 -4.23
C GLN A 99 -1.07 16.61 -3.53
N LEU A 100 -0.04 16.40 -2.71
CA LEU A 100 0.08 15.19 -1.91
C LEU A 100 -0.92 15.21 -0.75
N ASN A 101 -1.60 14.09 -0.58
CA ASN A 101 -2.34 13.82 0.63
C ASN A 101 -1.35 13.64 1.81
N ARG A 102 -1.81 13.89 3.04
CA ARG A 102 -0.97 13.76 4.25
C ARG A 102 -0.51 12.32 4.58
N GLU A 103 -0.92 11.32 3.79
CA GLU A 103 -0.65 9.88 4.01
C GLU A 103 0.65 9.42 3.33
#